data_AF-A0AAW1NXW5-F1
#
_entry.id   AF-A0AAW1NXW5-F1
#
_cell.length_a   1.000
_cell.length_b   1.000
_cell.length_c   1.000
_cell.angle_alpha   90.00
_cell.angle_beta   90.00
_cell.angle_gamma   90.00
#
_symmetry.space_group_name_H-M   'P 1'
#
loop_
_entity.id
_entity.type
_entity.pdbx_description
1 polymer ?
#
loop_
_entity_poly.entity_id
_entity_poly.type
_entity_poly.pdbx_seq_one_letter_code
_entity_poly.pdbx_strand_id
1 'polypeptide(L)'
;DLDMPAELKALYKTVWEIKQRVLVDMAADRGAFIDQSQSFNVHMSDPNFGKLTSLHFYAWKKGLKTGMYYLRTRAAADAIKFTVDQLALNKNKAARTAAAAAAKLGPAVLKEQNITQPKALPAGIKAVAESRLAAVDADLERERQLAAMVCSLENKEACLSCGS
;
A
#
# COMPACT_ATOMS: atom_id res chain seq x y z
N ASP A 1 -9.76 -2.68 3.44
CA ASP A 1 -9.73 -2.15 2.06
C ASP A 1 -10.55 -0.88 1.97
N LEU A 2 -10.17 0.06 1.09
CA LEU A 2 -11.04 1.20 0.77
C LEU A 2 -12.34 0.66 0.18
N ASP A 3 -13.48 1.01 0.78
CA ASP A 3 -14.82 0.59 0.35
C ASP A 3 -15.21 1.35 -0.94
N MET A 4 -14.49 1.03 -2.01
CA MET A 4 -14.58 1.66 -3.31
C MET A 4 -15.38 0.76 -4.26
N PRO A 5 -16.33 1.33 -5.03
CA PRO A 5 -17.10 0.61 -6.03
C PRO A 5 -16.24 -0.24 -6.96
N ALA A 6 -16.75 -1.41 -7.33
CA ALA A 6 -16.03 -2.37 -8.17
C ALA A 6 -15.70 -1.81 -9.56
N GLU A 7 -16.59 -0.99 -10.13
CA GLU A 7 -16.36 -0.31 -11.41
C GLU A 7 -15.14 0.61 -11.37
N LEU A 8 -14.99 1.40 -10.29
CA LEU A 8 -13.84 2.28 -10.13
C LEU A 8 -12.54 1.47 -9.98
N LYS A 9 -12.57 0.36 -9.24
CA LYS A 9 -11.43 -0.57 -9.16
C LYS A 9 -11.08 -1.16 -10.53
N ALA A 10 -12.07 -1.44 -11.36
CA ALA A 10 -11.85 -1.97 -12.69
C ALA A 10 -11.27 -0.92 -13.66
N LEU A 11 -11.74 0.33 -13.55
CA LEU A 11 -11.28 1.45 -14.38
C LEU A 11 -9.84 1.86 -14.05
N TYR A 12 -9.49 1.91 -12.77
CA TYR A 12 -8.17 2.35 -12.30
C TYR A 12 -7.18 1.20 -12.07
N LYS A 13 -7.30 0.12 -12.86
CA LYS A 13 -6.31 -0.97 -12.83
C LYS A 13 -4.94 -0.46 -13.26
N THR A 14 -3.95 -0.79 -12.47
CA THR A 14 -2.54 -0.56 -12.79
C THR A 14 -2.03 -1.60 -13.80
N VAL A 15 -0.91 -1.30 -14.44
CA VAL A 15 -0.27 -2.20 -15.42
C VAL A 15 0.12 -3.56 -14.83
N TRP A 16 0.34 -3.63 -13.51
CA TRP A 16 0.70 -4.85 -12.78
C TRP A 16 -0.49 -5.78 -12.51
N GLU A 17 -1.71 -5.24 -12.52
CA GLU A 17 -2.95 -5.97 -12.30
C GLU A 17 -3.55 -6.50 -13.61
N ILE A 18 -3.11 -5.95 -14.75
CA ILE A 18 -3.55 -6.36 -16.08
C ILE A 18 -2.75 -7.57 -16.53
N LYS A 19 -3.46 -8.61 -16.97
CA LYS A 19 -2.86 -9.81 -17.56
C LYS A 19 -2.13 -9.43 -18.86
N GLN A 20 -0.84 -9.74 -18.95
CA GLN A 20 -0.01 -9.40 -20.12
C GLN A 20 -0.54 -10.00 -21.42
N ARG A 21 -1.22 -11.16 -21.37
CA ARG A 21 -1.87 -11.76 -22.53
C ARG A 21 -2.87 -10.83 -23.21
N VAL A 22 -3.67 -10.10 -22.43
CA VAL A 22 -4.67 -9.15 -22.95
C VAL A 22 -3.97 -8.01 -23.68
N LEU A 23 -2.84 -7.54 -23.15
CA LEU A 23 -2.05 -6.49 -23.81
C LEU A 23 -1.45 -6.97 -25.13
N VAL A 24 -1.04 -8.24 -25.22
CA VAL A 24 -0.57 -8.86 -26.46
C VAL A 24 -1.69 -8.96 -27.49
N ASP A 25 -2.89 -9.37 -27.09
CA ASP A 25 -4.04 -9.45 -28.01
C ASP A 25 -4.40 -8.05 -28.55
N MET A 26 -4.52 -7.05 -27.67
CA MET A 26 -4.75 -5.65 -28.08
C MET A 26 -3.61 -5.08 -28.93
N ALA A 27 -2.38 -5.57 -28.75
CA ALA A 27 -1.22 -5.16 -29.55
C ALA A 27 -1.26 -5.78 -30.95
N ALA A 28 -1.72 -7.03 -31.07
CA ALA A 28 -1.94 -7.68 -32.35
C ALA A 28 -3.10 -7.03 -33.12
N ASP A 29 -4.22 -6.74 -32.45
CA ASP A 29 -5.41 -6.13 -33.07
C ASP A 29 -5.09 -4.80 -33.74
N ARG A 30 -4.39 -3.90 -33.02
CA ARG A 30 -3.95 -2.62 -33.61
C ARG A 30 -2.77 -2.78 -34.57
N GLY A 31 -1.98 -3.85 -34.43
CA GLY A 31 -0.81 -4.12 -35.26
C GLY A 31 -1.14 -4.31 -36.74
N ALA A 32 -2.38 -4.70 -37.07
CA ALA A 32 -2.87 -4.78 -38.44
C ALA A 32 -2.88 -3.42 -39.17
N PHE A 33 -2.92 -2.31 -38.43
CA PHE A 33 -2.96 -0.95 -38.97
C PHE A 33 -1.62 -0.22 -38.84
N ILE A 34 -0.54 -0.93 -38.45
CA ILE A 34 0.81 -0.38 -38.28
C ILE A 34 1.72 -0.93 -39.37
N ASP A 35 2.25 -0.02 -40.19
CA ASP A 35 3.17 -0.31 -41.29
C ASP A 35 4.48 -0.97 -40.81
N GLN A 36 5.10 -0.38 -39.79
CA GLN A 36 6.32 -0.86 -39.14
C GLN A 36 5.95 -1.65 -37.90
N SER A 37 6.46 -1.29 -36.73
CA SER A 37 6.18 -1.95 -35.46
C SER A 37 5.83 -0.92 -34.39
N GLN A 38 5.69 -1.38 -33.16
CA GLN A 38 5.38 -0.57 -31.99
C GLN A 38 6.23 -0.98 -30.79
N SER A 39 6.57 0.00 -29.97
CA SER A 39 7.30 -0.21 -28.71
C SER A 39 6.41 -0.86 -27.67
N PHE A 40 6.44 -2.20 -27.59
CA PHE A 40 5.61 -2.97 -26.67
C PHE A 40 6.35 -3.31 -25.36
N ASN A 41 6.02 -2.59 -24.28
CA ASN A 41 6.60 -2.83 -22.95
C ASN A 41 5.85 -3.93 -22.19
N VAL A 42 6.60 -4.89 -21.64
CA VAL A 42 6.07 -6.00 -20.84
C VAL A 42 6.32 -5.71 -19.37
N HIS A 43 5.28 -5.87 -18.55
CA HIS A 43 5.35 -5.68 -17.09
C HIS A 43 5.04 -7.01 -16.39
N MET A 44 5.97 -7.51 -15.59
CA MET A 44 5.80 -8.78 -14.89
C MET A 44 6.31 -8.66 -13.45
N SER A 45 5.41 -8.77 -12.48
CA SER A 45 5.76 -8.65 -11.06
C SER A 45 6.77 -9.73 -10.64
N ASP A 46 6.45 -11.00 -10.95
CA ASP A 46 7.30 -12.15 -10.65
C ASP A 46 7.79 -12.80 -11.96
N PRO A 47 8.92 -12.32 -12.53
CA PRO A 47 9.49 -12.89 -13.73
C PRO A 47 9.96 -14.33 -13.47
N ASN A 48 9.51 -15.26 -14.31
CA ASN A 48 10.00 -16.63 -14.35
C ASN A 48 10.27 -16.98 -15.81
N PHE A 49 11.29 -17.81 -16.08
CA PHE A 49 11.62 -18.29 -17.42
C PHE A 49 10.39 -18.88 -18.12
N GLY A 50 9.60 -19.71 -17.43
CA GLY A 50 8.37 -20.28 -18.01
C GLY A 50 7.34 -19.22 -18.43
N LYS A 51 7.19 -18.14 -17.63
CA LYS A 51 6.23 -17.06 -17.94
C LYS A 51 6.73 -16.17 -19.09
N LEU A 52 8.02 -15.87 -19.13
CA LEU A 52 8.61 -15.06 -20.20
C LEU A 52 8.62 -15.83 -21.53
N THR A 53 9.04 -17.09 -21.51
CA THR A 53 9.06 -17.94 -22.71
C THR A 53 7.65 -18.12 -23.27
N SER A 54 6.66 -18.41 -22.43
CA SER A 54 5.27 -18.53 -22.89
C SER A 54 4.72 -17.22 -23.46
N LEU A 55 5.06 -16.07 -22.87
CA LEU A 55 4.67 -14.76 -23.41
C LEU A 55 5.31 -14.49 -24.78
N HIS A 56 6.60 -14.76 -24.94
CA HIS A 56 7.30 -14.57 -26.21
C HIS A 56 6.72 -15.46 -27.31
N PHE A 57 6.51 -16.76 -27.03
CA PHE A 57 5.89 -17.66 -28.00
C PHE A 57 4.45 -17.26 -28.32
N TYR A 58 3.70 -16.74 -27.35
CA TYR A 58 2.35 -16.25 -27.58
C TYR A 58 2.34 -15.02 -28.50
N ALA A 59 3.20 -14.03 -28.24
CA ALA A 59 3.33 -12.84 -29.08
C ALA A 59 3.79 -13.18 -30.51
N TRP A 60 4.74 -14.10 -30.64
CA TRP A 60 5.20 -14.60 -31.94
C TRP A 60 4.08 -15.29 -32.73
N LYS A 61 3.33 -16.21 -32.09
CA LYS A 61 2.18 -16.88 -32.72
C LYS A 61 1.08 -15.90 -33.15
N LYS A 62 0.94 -14.77 -32.45
CA LYS A 62 0.00 -13.69 -32.80
C LYS A 62 0.51 -12.76 -33.91
N GLY A 63 1.73 -12.96 -34.41
CA GLY A 63 2.28 -12.18 -35.52
C GLY A 63 2.81 -10.80 -35.12
N LEU A 64 3.10 -10.57 -33.83
CA LEU A 64 3.71 -9.31 -33.40
C LEU A 64 5.14 -9.19 -33.89
N LYS A 65 5.43 -8.10 -34.61
CA LYS A 65 6.79 -7.74 -35.07
C LYS A 65 7.73 -7.47 -33.89
N THR A 66 7.27 -6.75 -32.88
CA THR A 66 7.99 -6.54 -31.62
C THR A 66 7.27 -7.27 -30.49
N GLY A 67 7.81 -8.42 -30.08
CA GLY A 67 7.25 -9.23 -28.98
C GLY A 67 7.53 -8.68 -27.59
N MET A 68 8.61 -7.91 -27.42
CA MET A 68 8.96 -7.23 -26.16
C MET A 68 9.99 -6.13 -26.44
N TYR A 69 9.79 -4.95 -25.87
CA TYR A 69 10.74 -3.84 -25.88
C TYR A 69 11.52 -3.80 -24.57
N TYR A 70 10.89 -3.38 -23.48
CA TYR A 70 11.44 -3.54 -22.12
C TYR A 70 10.66 -4.57 -21.33
N LEU A 71 11.39 -5.35 -20.54
CA LEU A 71 10.84 -6.07 -19.41
C LEU A 71 10.95 -5.21 -18.16
N ARG A 72 9.81 -4.89 -17.55
CA ARG A 72 9.73 -4.19 -16.28
C ARG A 72 9.34 -5.18 -15.20
N THR A 73 10.16 -5.27 -14.16
CA THR A 73 9.94 -6.13 -13.00
C THR A 73 9.67 -5.28 -11.77
N ARG A 74 8.87 -5.80 -10.82
CA ARG A 74 8.74 -5.17 -9.50
C ARG A 74 9.75 -5.82 -8.55
N ALA A 75 10.31 -5.01 -7.66
CA ALA A 75 11.03 -5.54 -6.51
C ALA A 75 10.04 -6.33 -5.63
N ALA A 76 10.52 -7.42 -5.02
CA ALA A 76 9.70 -8.25 -4.14
C ALA A 76 9.23 -7.49 -2.88
N ALA A 77 9.96 -6.44 -2.48
CA ALA A 77 9.57 -5.54 -1.40
C ALA A 77 9.28 -4.15 -1.97
N ASP A 78 8.10 -3.62 -1.68
CA ASP A 78 7.78 -2.21 -1.97
C ASP A 78 8.57 -1.32 -1.00
N ALA A 79 9.27 -0.31 -1.53
CA ALA A 79 9.97 0.66 -0.71
C ALA A 79 8.98 1.39 0.23
N ILE A 80 9.40 1.63 1.47
CA ILE A 80 8.62 2.38 2.46
C ILE A 80 8.37 3.79 1.90
N LYS A 81 7.10 4.10 1.62
CA LYS A 81 6.71 5.42 1.11
C LYS A 81 6.66 6.41 2.28
N PHE A 82 7.71 7.23 2.41
CA PHE A 82 7.89 8.19 3.52
C PHE A 82 6.87 9.33 3.57
N THR A 83 6.09 9.53 2.51
CA THR A 83 5.14 10.66 2.40
C THR A 83 3.80 10.41 3.07
N VAL A 84 3.57 9.22 3.63
CA VAL A 84 2.27 8.83 4.16
C VAL A 84 2.34 8.67 5.68
N ASP A 85 1.57 9.49 6.41
CA ASP A 85 1.40 9.33 7.85
C ASP A 85 0.69 8.01 8.15
N GLN A 86 1.48 7.04 8.62
CA GLN A 86 1.00 5.70 8.93
C GLN A 86 0.02 5.70 10.11
N LEU A 87 0.15 6.64 11.05
CA LEU A 87 -0.72 6.74 12.22
C LEU A 87 -2.11 7.21 11.80
N ALA A 88 -2.20 8.21 10.92
CA ALA A 88 -3.47 8.68 10.36
C ALA A 88 -4.19 7.58 9.56
N LEU A 89 -3.45 6.78 8.76
CA LEU A 89 -4.03 5.65 8.05
C LEU A 89 -4.55 4.54 8.97
N ASN A 90 -3.82 4.23 10.04
CA ASN A 90 -4.23 3.20 11.00
C ASN A 90 -5.46 3.62 11.79
N LYS A 91 -5.58 4.90 12.17
CA LYS A 91 -6.80 5.46 12.77
C LYS A 91 -7.99 5.35 11.83
N ASN A 92 -7.82 5.71 10.56
CA ASN A 92 -8.87 5.59 9.54
C ASN A 92 -9.29 4.13 9.27
N LYS A 93 -8.33 3.19 9.29
CA LYS A 93 -8.63 1.75 9.20
C LYS A 93 -9.44 1.27 10.41
N ALA A 94 -9.03 1.63 11.62
CA ALA A 94 -9.72 1.27 12.86
C ALA A 94 -11.15 1.85 12.94
N ALA A 95 -11.33 3.11 12.55
CA ALA A 95 -12.64 3.75 12.47
C ALA A 95 -13.57 3.07 11.45
N ARG A 96 -13.03 2.65 10.30
CA ARG A 96 -13.80 1.92 9.28
C ARG A 96 -14.14 0.50 9.69
N THR A 97 -13.27 -0.21 10.38
CA THR A 97 -13.59 -1.55 10.91
C THR A 97 -14.64 -1.48 12.02
N ALA A 98 -14.61 -0.43 12.86
CA ALA A 98 -15.65 -0.17 13.85
C ALA A 98 -17.00 0.18 13.20
N ALA A 99 -16.99 1.04 12.16
CA ALA A 99 -18.20 1.39 11.42
C ALA A 99 -18.80 0.19 10.65
N ALA A 100 -17.95 -0.64 10.02
CA ALA A 100 -18.39 -1.85 9.33
C ALA A 100 -18.89 -2.94 10.29
N ALA A 101 -18.38 -3.00 11.52
CA ALA A 101 -18.90 -3.86 12.58
C ALA A 101 -20.27 -3.37 13.09
N ALA A 102 -20.44 -2.05 13.27
CA ALA A 102 -21.72 -1.46 13.65
C ALA A 102 -22.79 -1.63 12.57
N ALA A 103 -22.44 -1.54 11.28
CA ALA A 103 -23.39 -1.77 10.17
C ALA A 103 -23.84 -3.24 10.04
N LYS A 104 -23.09 -4.20 10.60
CA LYS A 104 -23.47 -5.63 10.62
C LYS A 104 -24.41 -5.99 11.78
N LEU A 105 -24.54 -5.15 12.80
CA LEU A 105 -25.60 -5.25 13.81
C LEU A 105 -26.73 -4.29 13.44
N GLY A 106 -27.75 -4.80 12.75
CA GLY A 106 -29.03 -4.08 12.63
C GLY A 106 -29.65 -3.80 14.00
N PRO A 107 -30.64 -2.89 14.11
CA PRO A 107 -31.16 -2.40 15.38
C PRO A 107 -32.02 -3.46 16.05
N ALA A 108 -31.37 -4.40 16.75
CA ALA A 108 -32.04 -5.40 17.56
C ALA A 108 -31.52 -5.31 19.00
N VAL A 109 -32.33 -4.63 19.82
CA VAL A 109 -32.47 -4.82 21.27
C VAL A 109 -31.27 -4.39 22.13
N LEU A 110 -31.27 -3.10 22.49
CA LEU A 110 -30.71 -2.67 23.76
C LEU A 110 -31.58 -3.26 24.88
N LYS A 111 -31.14 -4.37 25.48
CA LYS A 111 -31.49 -4.69 26.86
C LYS A 111 -30.33 -4.23 27.73
N GLU A 112 -30.58 -3.14 28.45
CA GLU A 112 -29.73 -2.67 29.54
C GLU A 112 -29.51 -3.80 30.55
N GLN A 113 -28.28 -4.31 30.63
CA GLN A 113 -27.83 -5.04 31.80
C GLN A 113 -27.13 -4.05 32.72
N ASN A 114 -27.91 -3.59 33.70
CA ASN A 114 -27.49 -2.82 34.85
C ASN A 114 -26.47 -3.63 35.69
N ILE A 115 -25.19 -3.25 35.63
CA ILE A 115 -24.19 -3.66 36.63
C ILE A 115 -23.69 -2.38 37.31
N THR A 116 -24.27 -2.15 38.47
CA THR A 116 -23.96 -1.07 39.40
C THR A 116 -22.60 -1.29 40.07
N GLN A 117 -21.79 -0.23 40.09
CA GLN A 117 -20.63 0.10 40.96
C GLN A 117 -19.19 -0.26 40.51
N PRO A 118 -18.23 0.68 40.63
CA PRO A 118 -16.85 0.54 40.14
C PRO A 118 -15.96 -0.10 41.21
N LYS A 119 -15.35 -1.25 40.91
CA LYS A 119 -14.29 -1.81 41.76
C LYS A 119 -12.96 -1.18 41.36
N ALA A 120 -12.39 -0.35 42.24
CA ALA A 120 -11.08 0.28 42.04
C ALA A 120 -10.00 -0.76 41.70
N LEU A 121 -9.28 -0.54 40.60
CA LEU A 121 -8.13 -1.34 40.18
C LEU A 121 -6.97 -1.13 41.20
N PRO A 122 -6.28 -2.18 41.67
CA PRO A 122 -5.23 -2.06 42.69
C PRO A 122 -4.10 -1.13 42.24
N ALA A 123 -3.64 -0.27 43.17
CA ALA A 123 -2.73 0.86 42.92
C ALA A 123 -1.41 0.47 42.22
N GLY A 124 -0.92 -0.76 42.41
CA GLY A 124 0.32 -1.23 41.80
C GLY A 124 0.26 -1.41 40.28
N ILE A 125 -0.90 -1.69 39.69
CA ILE A 125 -1.05 -1.87 38.23
C ILE A 125 -1.21 -0.52 37.52
N LYS A 126 -1.80 0.48 38.20
CA LYS A 126 -1.92 1.85 37.67
C LYS A 126 -0.55 2.52 37.54
N ALA A 127 0.32 2.38 38.55
CA ALA A 127 1.66 2.96 38.53
C ALA A 127 2.56 2.39 37.42
N VAL A 128 2.45 1.09 37.11
CA VAL A 128 3.21 0.44 36.02
C VAL A 128 2.65 0.79 34.65
N ALA A 129 1.33 1.00 34.54
CA ALA A 129 0.71 1.49 33.30
C ALA A 129 1.07 2.95 33.01
N GLU A 130 1.07 3.80 34.04
CA GLU A 130 1.42 5.23 33.94
C GLU A 130 2.91 5.43 33.62
N SER A 131 3.82 4.67 34.25
CA SER A 131 5.26 4.75 33.95
C SER A 131 5.61 4.28 32.54
N ARG A 132 4.89 3.27 32.03
CA ARG A 132 5.04 2.78 30.66
C ARG A 132 4.46 3.76 29.63
N LEU A 133 3.36 4.44 29.94
CA LEU A 133 2.82 5.50 29.08
C LEU A 133 3.81 6.68 28.98
N ALA A 134 4.36 7.11 30.11
CA ALA A 134 5.35 8.19 30.16
C ALA A 134 6.64 7.85 29.39
N ALA A 135 7.07 6.58 29.41
CA ALA A 135 8.22 6.13 28.62
C ALA A 135 7.93 6.19 27.10
N VAL A 136 6.72 5.80 26.68
CA VAL A 136 6.29 5.86 25.28
C VAL A 136 6.18 7.32 24.79
N ASP A 137 5.70 8.22 25.64
CA ASP A 137 5.63 9.66 25.32
C ASP A 137 7.04 10.28 25.20
N ALA A 138 7.97 9.88 26.07
CA ALA A 138 9.37 10.33 26.00
C ALA A 138 10.11 9.80 24.78
N ASP A 139 9.84 8.56 24.35
CA ASP A 139 10.38 7.98 23.12
C ASP A 139 9.83 8.70 21.88
N LEU A 140 8.53 8.98 21.84
CA LEU A 140 7.89 9.73 20.75
C LEU A 140 8.44 11.15 20.62
N GLU A 141 8.69 11.82 21.75
CA GLU A 141 9.26 13.16 21.76
C GLU A 141 10.72 13.16 21.26
N ARG A 142 11.50 12.12 21.61
CA ARG A 142 12.87 11.93 21.09
C ARG A 142 12.87 11.68 19.59
N GLU A 143 11.93 10.88 19.08
CA GLU A 143 11.77 10.64 17.64
C GLU A 143 11.36 11.92 16.89
N ARG A 144 10.50 12.76 17.49
CA ARG A 144 10.14 14.08 16.93
C ARG A 144 11.33 15.03 16.90
N GLN A 145 12.15 15.05 17.95
CA GLN A 145 13.37 15.85 18.01
C GLN A 145 14.41 15.39 16.99
N LEU A 146 14.58 14.07 16.81
CA LEU A 146 15.43 13.50 15.77
C LEU A 146 14.91 13.84 14.36
N ALA A 147 13.60 13.76 14.14
CA ALA A 147 13.00 14.14 12.85
C ALA A 147 13.19 15.63 12.52
N ALA A 148 13.13 16.51 13.53
CA ALA A 148 13.42 17.94 13.37
C ALA A 148 14.91 18.21 13.07
N MET A 149 15.83 17.38 13.58
CA MET A 149 17.28 17.51 13.35
C MET A 149 17.70 17.04 11.95
N VAL A 150 16.91 16.20 11.29
CA VAL A 150 17.25 15.61 9.98
C VAL A 150 17.06 16.60 8.82
N CYS A 151 16.20 17.62 8.93
CA CYS A 151 16.07 18.65 7.90
C CYS A 151 15.36 19.92 8.41
N SER A 152 16.00 20.65 9.33
CA SER A 152 15.55 21.99 9.72
C SER A 152 16.28 23.06 8.89
N LEU A 153 15.54 24.00 8.33
CA LEU A 153 16.06 25.22 7.67
C LEU A 153 16.93 26.07 8.61
N GLU A 154 16.74 25.93 9.92
CA GLU A 154 17.44 26.69 10.96
C GLU A 154 18.76 26.01 11.39
N ASN A 155 19.01 24.76 11.01
CA ASN A 155 20.20 24.00 11.44
C ASN A 155 20.86 23.22 10.28
N LYS A 156 21.27 23.99 9.26
CA LYS A 156 21.81 23.49 7.99
C LYS A 156 23.09 22.64 8.12
N GLU A 157 23.90 22.91 9.15
CA GLU A 157 25.22 22.26 9.37
C GLU A 157 25.12 20.92 10.13
N ALA A 158 23.97 20.62 10.77
CA ALA A 158 23.78 19.38 11.56
C ALA A 158 23.23 18.20 10.74
N CYS A 159 22.89 18.42 9.46
CA CYS A 159 22.31 17.40 8.60
C CYS A 159 23.39 16.43 8.07
N LEU A 160 23.57 15.30 8.76
CA LEU A 160 24.45 14.19 8.35
C LEU A 160 24.07 13.54 7.00
N SER A 161 22.94 13.90 6.38
CA SER A 161 22.56 13.47 5.03
C SER A 161 22.98 14.45 3.93
N CYS A 162 23.37 15.68 4.28
CA CYS A 162 23.81 16.70 3.32
C CYS A 162 25.29 17.11 3.50
N GLY A 163 26.01 16.52 4.45
CA GLY A 163 27.45 16.72 4.65
C GLY A 163 28.30 15.60 4.01
N SER A 164 28.78 15.84 2.80
CA SER A 164 30.17 15.53 2.40
C SER A 164 30.89 16.86 2.23
#